data_AF-A0A3L6JBI6-F1
#
_entry.id   AF-A0A3L6JBI6-F1
#
_cell.length_a   1.000
_cell.length_b   1.000
_cell.length_c   1.000
_cell.angle_alpha   90.00
_cell.angle_beta   90.00
_cell.angle_gamma   90.00
#
_symmetry.space_group_name_H-M   'P 1'
#
loop_
_entity.id
_entity.type
_entity.pdbx_description
1 polymer ?
#
loop_
_entity_poly.entity_id
_entity_poly.type
_entity_poly.pdbx_seq_one_letter_code
_entity_poly.pdbx_strand_id
1 'polypeptide(L)'
;MLVVRSVEDQPAHGLKKGDLLRFYIVDAHHHMGREGSHQNTPAGAYSYYSLLWFELRRMAKERLEKDELLYEPVDIEPPHTASKCFNIRNSWAEMNRGWLVDRTIVFPFSDDYAKSDNKLVASFKLSNDRIARWTTRSPHSTRLIGFARVDPTDARTIGADCAVRELHRAVTLLGLRGLKLHPLAQLFLDDIEDDITRRVVKKAGELHVPIVFDTRNIRTVRRIKNLIDGMRSDKSCANSITGTRIVLAHSAMTPGDTFLHDTLMDPVFCTETSGLHGQDLPVLMKAAQERDTPPGNQWSSRILFGTDYSYFSLHAADTILHLLSRDFIGGPSDIQRILGENALLLAQKVFVTRGPSRRRPRQVAFRDDRNQGLDGFENLLFSLVRDEHWDVSSLDLIIPSQRVLTSSNVSLMTKTIGVDTDSYVLTLRSRSEGEEVHVWVRRRSDRLLTFAVTSGYNTRGIGGSELGLPESESLLLKALDEHTIYADSSDALSQEVLETLGTQ
;
A
#
# COMPACT_ATOMS: atom_id res chain seq x y z
N MET A 1 -5.19 -9.81 -8.50
CA MET A 1 -5.38 -10.73 -7.38
C MET A 1 -4.94 -12.09 -7.83
N LEU A 2 -4.11 -12.75 -7.04
CA LEU A 2 -3.67 -14.11 -7.27
C LEU A 2 -4.80 -15.07 -6.90
N VAL A 3 -5.27 -15.86 -7.86
CA VAL A 3 -6.27 -16.92 -7.62
C VAL A 3 -5.54 -18.23 -7.40
N VAL A 4 -5.78 -18.84 -6.24
CA VAL A 4 -5.22 -20.14 -5.90
C VAL A 4 -6.31 -21.15 -5.64
N ARG A 5 -5.99 -22.43 -5.82
CA ARG A 5 -6.89 -23.57 -5.59
C ARG A 5 -6.35 -24.44 -4.46
N SER A 6 -7.16 -24.76 -3.47
CA SER A 6 -6.77 -25.74 -2.43
C SER A 6 -6.57 -27.11 -3.06
N VAL A 7 -5.41 -27.73 -2.85
CA VAL A 7 -5.10 -29.06 -3.43
C VAL A 7 -5.70 -30.22 -2.64
N GLU A 8 -6.09 -29.96 -1.39
CA GLU A 8 -6.66 -30.90 -0.44
C GLU A 8 -7.67 -30.21 0.50
N ASP A 9 -8.36 -31.01 1.33
CA ASP A 9 -9.25 -30.50 2.36
C ASP A 9 -8.44 -29.91 3.51
N GLN A 10 -8.80 -28.70 3.97
CA GLN A 10 -8.19 -28.04 5.13
C GLN A 10 -9.27 -27.67 6.15
N PRO A 11 -9.74 -28.64 6.96
CA PRO A 11 -10.85 -28.43 7.89
C PRO A 11 -10.60 -27.31 8.92
N ALA A 12 -9.33 -27.11 9.31
CA ALA A 12 -8.93 -26.04 10.22
C ALA A 12 -9.25 -24.63 9.69
N HIS A 13 -9.41 -24.49 8.37
CA HIS A 13 -9.73 -23.25 7.69
C HIS A 13 -11.10 -23.28 6.99
N GLY A 14 -11.86 -24.38 7.15
CA GLY A 14 -13.14 -24.56 6.48
C GLY A 14 -13.05 -24.69 4.95
N LEU A 15 -11.90 -25.09 4.41
CA LEU A 15 -11.66 -25.21 2.97
C LEU A 15 -11.77 -26.66 2.51
N LYS A 16 -12.37 -26.85 1.33
CA LYS A 16 -12.39 -28.14 0.62
C LYS A 16 -11.41 -28.14 -0.54
N LYS A 17 -10.96 -29.32 -0.93
CA LYS A 17 -10.21 -29.51 -2.17
C LYS A 17 -10.96 -28.89 -3.35
N GLY A 18 -10.24 -28.10 -4.14
CA GLY A 18 -10.80 -27.39 -5.29
C GLY A 18 -11.40 -26.02 -4.98
N ASP A 19 -11.53 -25.63 -3.70
CA ASP A 19 -11.93 -24.27 -3.37
C ASP A 19 -10.94 -23.25 -3.91
N LEU A 20 -11.47 -22.16 -4.47
CA LEU A 20 -10.70 -21.04 -4.99
C LEU A 20 -10.59 -19.94 -3.93
N LEU A 21 -9.39 -19.45 -3.70
CA LEU A 21 -9.08 -18.31 -2.85
C LEU A 21 -8.48 -17.20 -3.69
N ARG A 22 -8.74 -15.95 -3.28
CA ARG A 22 -8.19 -14.76 -3.92
C ARG A 22 -7.31 -14.01 -2.92
N PHE A 23 -6.04 -13.84 -3.28
CA PHE A 23 -5.08 -13.04 -2.53
C PHE A 23 -4.82 -11.71 -3.22
N TYR A 24 -4.97 -10.62 -2.47
CA TYR A 24 -4.59 -9.29 -2.91
C TYR A 24 -3.10 -9.06 -2.60
N ILE A 25 -2.30 -8.72 -3.60
CA ILE A 25 -0.84 -8.60 -3.46
C ILE A 25 -0.40 -7.14 -3.60
N VAL A 26 0.39 -6.69 -2.64
CA VAL A 26 1.04 -5.37 -2.66
C VAL A 26 2.55 -5.55 -2.53
N ASP A 27 3.28 -5.08 -3.54
CA ASP A 27 4.74 -5.02 -3.50
C ASP A 27 5.18 -3.79 -2.70
N ALA A 28 5.74 -4.01 -1.52
CA ALA A 28 6.14 -2.94 -0.60
C ALA A 28 7.51 -2.32 -0.91
N HIS A 29 8.26 -2.87 -1.87
CA HIS A 29 9.62 -2.41 -2.20
C HIS A 29 9.82 -2.42 -3.71
N HIS A 30 9.75 -1.26 -4.35
CA HIS A 30 9.94 -1.16 -5.79
C HIS A 30 10.61 0.16 -6.18
N HIS A 31 11.63 0.11 -7.02
CA HIS A 31 12.32 1.28 -7.49
C HIS A 31 11.81 1.71 -8.87
N MET A 32 11.54 3.01 -9.04
CA MET A 32 11.21 3.60 -10.34
C MET A 32 12.02 4.87 -10.57
N GLY A 33 12.27 5.19 -11.84
CA GLY A 33 13.11 6.33 -12.24
C GLY A 33 14.22 5.88 -13.19
N ARG A 34 15.36 6.58 -13.15
CA ARG A 34 16.51 6.30 -14.01
C ARG A 34 17.83 6.51 -13.27
N GLU A 35 18.69 5.50 -13.27
CA GLU A 35 20.03 5.54 -12.70
C GLU A 35 21.03 5.06 -13.77
N GLY A 36 21.76 5.99 -14.40
CA GLY A 36 22.61 5.71 -15.55
C GLY A 36 21.85 5.12 -16.74
N SER A 37 22.20 3.89 -17.12
CA SER A 37 21.53 3.12 -18.18
C SER A 37 20.31 2.34 -17.68
N HIS A 38 20.13 2.23 -16.36
CA HIS A 38 19.04 1.51 -15.75
C HIS A 38 17.80 2.41 -15.66
N GLN A 39 16.67 1.97 -16.19
CA GLN A 39 15.42 2.71 -16.16
C GLN A 39 14.27 1.78 -15.84
N ASN A 40 13.43 2.18 -14.88
CA ASN A 40 12.17 1.53 -14.60
C ASN A 40 11.03 2.55 -14.60
N THR A 41 9.93 2.16 -15.23
CA THR A 41 8.72 2.98 -15.42
C THR A 41 7.50 2.14 -15.02
N PRO A 42 6.30 2.73 -14.88
CA PRO A 42 5.09 1.96 -14.62
C PRO A 42 4.88 0.79 -15.60
N ALA A 43 5.08 1.02 -16.90
CA ALA A 43 4.98 -0.04 -17.91
C ALA A 43 6.04 -1.14 -17.73
N GLY A 44 7.26 -0.78 -17.31
CA GLY A 44 8.33 -1.72 -16.96
C GLY A 44 7.92 -2.63 -15.80
N ALA A 45 7.43 -2.04 -14.71
CA ALA A 45 6.94 -2.78 -13.55
C ALA A 45 5.79 -3.74 -13.91
N TYR A 46 4.79 -3.29 -14.67
CA TYR A 46 3.69 -4.17 -15.07
C TYR A 46 4.14 -5.30 -15.99
N SER A 47 5.15 -5.05 -16.84
CA SER A 47 5.73 -6.10 -17.69
C SER A 47 6.51 -7.11 -16.84
N TYR A 48 7.25 -6.66 -15.83
CA TYR A 48 7.90 -7.52 -14.86
C TYR A 48 6.89 -8.43 -14.14
N TYR A 49 5.78 -7.90 -13.63
CA TYR A 49 4.78 -8.73 -12.96
C TYR A 49 4.09 -9.75 -13.90
N SER A 50 3.95 -9.43 -15.19
CA SER A 50 3.50 -10.42 -16.19
C SER A 50 4.51 -11.54 -16.35
N LEU A 51 5.81 -11.24 -16.42
CA LEU A 51 6.87 -12.25 -16.52
C LEU A 51 6.95 -13.09 -15.25
N LEU A 52 6.85 -12.43 -14.08
CA LEU A 52 6.86 -13.10 -12.78
C LEU A 52 5.72 -14.12 -12.65
N TRP A 53 4.54 -13.83 -13.20
CA TRP A 53 3.43 -14.80 -13.25
C TRP A 53 3.78 -16.06 -14.05
N PHE A 54 4.39 -15.92 -15.23
CA PHE A 54 4.78 -17.07 -16.03
C PHE A 54 5.82 -17.94 -15.29
N GLU A 55 6.80 -17.31 -14.65
CA GLU A 55 7.79 -18.03 -13.84
C GLU A 55 7.16 -18.70 -12.61
N LEU A 56 6.27 -17.98 -11.90
CA LEU A 56 5.52 -18.53 -10.77
C LEU A 56 4.76 -19.80 -11.18
N ARG A 57 4.03 -19.77 -12.31
CA ARG A 57 3.29 -20.95 -12.81
C ARG A 57 4.20 -22.11 -13.18
N ARG A 58 5.31 -21.83 -13.85
CA ARG A 58 6.29 -22.86 -14.22
C ARG A 58 6.83 -23.56 -12.98
N MET A 59 7.29 -22.77 -12.00
CA MET A 59 7.80 -23.27 -10.72
C MET A 59 6.72 -24.00 -9.91
N ALA A 60 5.49 -23.48 -9.89
CA ALA A 60 4.37 -24.10 -9.20
C ALA A 60 4.07 -25.51 -9.73
N LYS A 61 4.11 -25.69 -11.05
CA LYS A 61 3.92 -27.01 -11.68
C LYS A 61 4.94 -28.03 -11.18
N GLU A 62 6.22 -27.64 -11.17
CA GLU A 62 7.32 -28.50 -10.68
C GLU A 62 7.13 -28.85 -9.19
N ARG A 63 6.66 -27.90 -8.37
CA ARG A 63 6.42 -28.13 -6.94
C ARG A 63 5.15 -28.97 -6.67
N LEU A 64 4.11 -28.84 -7.50
CA LEU A 64 2.90 -29.69 -7.42
C LEU A 64 3.20 -31.15 -7.76
N GLU A 65 4.04 -31.40 -8.75
CA GLU A 65 4.48 -32.77 -9.10
C GLU A 65 5.25 -33.43 -7.96
N LYS A 66 5.87 -32.64 -7.08
CA LYS A 66 6.56 -33.08 -5.86
C LYS A 66 5.70 -33.06 -4.59
N ASP A 67 4.42 -32.72 -4.71
CA ASP A 67 3.49 -32.56 -3.59
C ASP A 67 3.96 -31.53 -2.54
N GLU A 68 4.63 -30.46 -2.96
CA GLU A 68 5.17 -29.42 -2.06
C GLU A 68 4.17 -28.28 -1.78
N LEU A 69 3.08 -28.16 -2.54
CA LEU A 69 2.11 -27.05 -2.41
C LEU A 69 0.82 -27.45 -1.69
N LEU A 70 0.29 -26.56 -0.85
CA LEU A 70 -1.08 -26.63 -0.32
C LEU A 70 -2.07 -25.90 -1.23
N TYR A 71 -1.58 -24.92 -1.98
CA TYR A 71 -2.38 -24.09 -2.85
C TYR A 71 -1.74 -23.98 -4.24
N GLU A 72 -2.46 -24.38 -5.27
CA GLU A 72 -2.05 -24.25 -6.67
C GLU A 72 -2.39 -22.83 -7.17
N PRO A 73 -1.43 -22.02 -7.65
CA PRO A 73 -1.75 -20.79 -8.35
C PRO A 73 -2.35 -21.09 -9.74
N VAL A 74 -3.62 -20.74 -9.94
CA VAL A 74 -4.39 -21.15 -11.14
C VAL A 74 -4.69 -19.99 -12.08
N ASP A 75 -4.86 -18.78 -11.56
CA ASP A 75 -5.23 -17.62 -12.37
C ASP A 75 -4.82 -16.29 -11.71
N ILE A 76 -4.99 -15.20 -12.46
CA ILE A 76 -4.90 -13.82 -11.97
C ILE A 76 -6.16 -13.06 -12.39
N GLU A 77 -6.85 -12.50 -11.39
CA GLU A 77 -8.03 -11.65 -11.60
C GLU A 77 -7.70 -10.21 -11.24
N PRO A 78 -7.80 -9.23 -12.17
CA PRO A 78 -7.53 -7.83 -11.84
C PRO A 78 -8.61 -7.25 -10.93
N PRO A 79 -8.27 -6.38 -9.95
CA PRO A 79 -9.27 -5.65 -9.18
C PRO A 79 -10.14 -4.82 -10.12
N HIS A 80 -11.44 -5.04 -10.03
CA HIS A 80 -12.41 -4.61 -11.03
C HIS A 80 -12.38 -3.09 -11.29
N THR A 81 -12.48 -2.28 -10.24
CA THR A 81 -12.45 -0.81 -10.32
C THR A 81 -11.17 -0.28 -10.95
N ALA A 82 -10.01 -0.83 -10.55
CA ALA A 82 -8.72 -0.42 -11.09
C ALA A 82 -8.60 -0.83 -12.58
N SER A 83 -8.99 -2.05 -12.93
CA SER A 83 -9.02 -2.53 -14.32
C SER A 83 -9.92 -1.67 -15.20
N LYS A 84 -11.11 -1.31 -14.73
CA LYS A 84 -12.02 -0.38 -15.40
C LYS A 84 -11.33 0.94 -15.70
N CYS A 85 -10.64 1.54 -14.71
CA CYS A 85 -9.88 2.78 -14.91
C CYS A 85 -8.84 2.66 -16.04
N PHE A 86 -8.12 1.55 -16.14
CA PHE A 86 -7.18 1.33 -17.24
C PHE A 86 -7.87 1.17 -18.61
N ASN A 87 -9.11 0.66 -18.64
CA ASN A 87 -9.84 0.41 -19.89
C ASN A 87 -10.58 1.63 -20.45
N ILE A 88 -10.63 2.76 -19.73
CA ILE A 88 -11.39 3.93 -20.18
C ILE A 88 -10.77 4.60 -21.43
N ARG A 89 -9.48 4.34 -21.69
CA ARG A 89 -8.71 4.85 -22.85
C ARG A 89 -7.86 3.74 -23.44
N ASN A 90 -7.80 3.68 -24.77
CA ASN A 90 -7.00 2.68 -25.47
C ASN A 90 -5.51 2.73 -25.11
N SER A 91 -4.94 3.94 -24.95
CA SER A 91 -3.53 4.11 -24.56
C SER A 91 -3.22 3.63 -23.15
N TRP A 92 -4.23 3.47 -22.29
CA TRP A 92 -4.08 2.93 -20.95
C TRP A 92 -4.35 1.43 -20.91
N ALA A 93 -5.25 0.94 -21.76
CA ALA A 93 -5.62 -0.48 -21.84
C ALA A 93 -4.41 -1.39 -22.14
N GLU A 94 -3.44 -0.92 -22.93
CA GLU A 94 -2.18 -1.66 -23.18
C GLU A 94 -1.37 -1.93 -21.90
N MET A 95 -1.54 -1.09 -20.88
CA MET A 95 -0.91 -1.21 -19.57
C MET A 95 -1.79 -1.95 -18.55
N ASN A 96 -2.98 -2.41 -18.94
CA ASN A 96 -3.89 -3.20 -18.11
C ASN A 96 -3.44 -4.67 -17.99
N ARG A 97 -2.21 -4.88 -17.54
CA ARG A 97 -1.55 -6.19 -17.45
C ARG A 97 -0.67 -6.31 -16.20
N GLY A 98 -0.12 -7.49 -15.96
CA GLY A 98 0.77 -7.72 -14.83
C GLY A 98 0.06 -7.63 -13.48
N TRP A 99 -1.16 -8.18 -13.39
CA TRP A 99 -2.02 -8.14 -12.20
C TRP A 99 -1.70 -9.20 -11.14
N LEU A 100 -0.54 -9.87 -11.27
CA LEU A 100 0.00 -10.70 -10.18
C LEU A 100 0.16 -9.84 -8.92
N VAL A 101 0.62 -8.60 -9.11
CA VAL A 101 0.70 -7.58 -8.07
C VAL A 101 -0.37 -6.52 -8.33
N ASP A 102 -1.26 -6.34 -7.36
CA ASP A 102 -2.41 -5.44 -7.42
C ASP A 102 -2.01 -3.99 -7.19
N ARG A 103 -1.14 -3.74 -6.19
CA ARG A 103 -0.51 -2.44 -5.95
C ARG A 103 0.98 -2.51 -5.72
N THR A 104 1.65 -1.38 -5.95
CA THR A 104 3.09 -1.27 -5.78
C THR A 104 3.43 0.01 -5.03
N ILE A 105 4.16 -0.11 -3.93
CA ILE A 105 4.85 0.99 -3.27
C ILE A 105 6.13 1.27 -4.06
N VAL A 106 6.23 2.47 -4.63
CA VAL A 106 7.32 2.88 -5.51
C VAL A 106 8.08 4.07 -4.94
N PHE A 107 9.40 4.08 -5.11
CA PHE A 107 10.24 5.21 -4.74
C PHE A 107 11.39 5.39 -5.73
N PRO A 108 12.04 6.58 -5.74
CA PRO A 108 13.16 6.85 -6.62
C PRO A 108 14.35 5.90 -6.43
N PHE A 109 15.08 5.61 -7.52
CA PHE A 109 16.46 5.13 -7.45
C PHE A 109 17.38 6.15 -6.75
N SER A 110 18.65 5.80 -6.55
CA SER A 110 19.71 6.80 -6.27
C SER A 110 20.04 7.55 -7.57
N ASP A 111 19.02 8.14 -8.18
CA ASP A 111 18.96 8.44 -9.61
C ASP A 111 19.86 9.59 -10.07
N ASP A 112 19.98 9.71 -11.39
CA ASP A 112 20.61 10.84 -12.09
C ASP A 112 19.97 12.19 -11.71
N TYR A 113 18.77 12.16 -11.11
CA TYR A 113 18.00 13.34 -10.68
C TYR A 113 18.21 13.68 -9.21
N ALA A 114 18.93 12.85 -8.46
CA ALA A 114 19.20 13.04 -7.05
C ALA A 114 20.13 14.24 -6.80
N LYS A 115 21.04 14.53 -7.74
CA LYS A 115 22.02 15.61 -7.64
C LYS A 115 21.60 16.78 -8.54
N SER A 116 21.33 17.94 -7.93
CA SER A 116 21.15 19.18 -8.67
C SER A 116 22.47 19.95 -8.73
N ASP A 117 22.82 20.50 -9.89
CA ASP A 117 23.92 21.48 -9.99
C ASP A 117 23.62 22.74 -9.15
N ASN A 118 22.34 22.97 -8.85
CA ASN A 118 21.91 24.03 -7.94
C ASN A 118 21.95 23.56 -6.49
N LYS A 119 23.01 23.99 -5.77
CA LYS A 119 23.20 23.74 -4.33
C LYS A 119 22.12 24.32 -3.41
N LEU A 120 21.09 24.98 -3.94
CA LEU A 120 19.95 25.48 -3.18
C LEU A 120 18.73 24.54 -3.23
N VAL A 121 18.79 23.47 -4.03
CA VAL A 121 17.67 22.55 -4.25
C VAL A 121 17.95 21.23 -3.55
N ALA A 122 17.02 20.78 -2.70
CA ALA A 122 17.11 19.50 -2.02
C ALA A 122 17.40 18.35 -2.99
N SER A 123 18.25 17.43 -2.55
CA SER A 123 18.48 16.16 -3.24
C SER A 123 17.15 15.43 -3.39
N PHE A 124 16.98 14.75 -4.53
CA PHE A 124 15.76 14.02 -4.93
C PHE A 124 14.51 14.87 -5.19
N LYS A 125 14.57 16.21 -5.14
CA LYS A 125 13.38 17.04 -5.43
C LYS A 125 12.74 16.69 -6.78
N LEU A 126 13.55 16.60 -7.83
CA LEU A 126 13.08 16.26 -9.18
C LEU A 126 12.60 14.81 -9.26
N SER A 127 13.26 13.89 -8.56
CA SER A 127 12.87 12.48 -8.48
C SER A 127 11.50 12.32 -7.83
N ASN A 128 11.25 13.02 -6.72
CA ASN A 128 9.95 13.06 -6.06
C ASN A 128 8.87 13.66 -6.96
N ASP A 129 9.17 14.73 -7.70
CA ASP A 129 8.24 15.31 -8.68
C ASP A 129 7.87 14.29 -9.77
N ARG A 130 8.80 13.43 -10.19
CA ARG A 130 8.55 12.37 -11.18
C ARG A 130 7.71 11.23 -10.61
N ILE A 131 8.06 10.73 -9.42
CA ILE A 131 7.26 9.69 -8.73
C ILE A 131 5.83 10.17 -8.51
N ALA A 132 5.64 11.42 -8.09
CA ALA A 132 4.31 11.98 -7.91
C ALA A 132 3.51 12.01 -9.22
N ARG A 133 4.12 12.35 -10.36
CA ARG A 133 3.43 12.34 -11.66
C ARG A 133 2.85 10.98 -12.04
N TRP A 134 3.49 9.89 -11.63
CA TRP A 134 2.97 8.54 -11.86
C TRP A 134 1.98 8.11 -10.78
N THR A 135 2.22 8.44 -9.52
CA THR A 135 1.44 7.87 -8.41
C THR A 135 0.20 8.67 -8.02
N THR A 136 0.00 9.84 -8.64
CA THR A 136 -1.11 10.76 -8.31
C THR A 136 -1.97 11.14 -9.52
N ARG A 137 -1.81 10.38 -10.62
CA ARG A 137 -2.56 10.57 -11.86
C ARG A 137 -3.01 9.24 -12.44
N SER A 138 -4.16 9.25 -13.09
CA SER A 138 -4.67 8.12 -13.83
C SER A 138 -3.75 7.73 -15.00
N PRO A 139 -3.72 6.44 -15.38
CA PRO A 139 -4.39 5.33 -14.69
C PRO A 139 -3.57 4.80 -13.48
N HIS A 140 -2.30 5.20 -13.40
CA HIS A 140 -1.30 4.59 -12.54
C HIS A 140 -1.54 4.78 -11.04
N SER A 141 -2.15 5.89 -10.63
CA SER A 141 -2.55 6.16 -9.24
C SER A 141 -3.47 5.10 -8.63
N THR A 142 -4.18 4.32 -9.44
CA THR A 142 -5.00 3.20 -8.95
C THR A 142 -4.13 2.01 -8.50
N ARG A 143 -2.91 1.88 -9.03
CA ARG A 143 -1.98 0.77 -8.72
C ARG A 143 -0.74 1.19 -7.95
N LEU A 144 -0.27 2.43 -8.11
CA LEU A 144 1.00 2.87 -7.56
C LEU A 144 0.80 3.74 -6.31
N ILE A 145 1.67 3.54 -5.33
CA ILE A 145 1.74 4.29 -4.09
C ILE A 145 3.14 4.92 -4.02
N GLY A 146 3.23 6.25 -4.17
CA GLY A 146 4.53 6.92 -4.23
C GLY A 146 5.08 7.23 -2.86
N PHE A 147 6.34 6.84 -2.59
CA PHE A 147 7.09 7.24 -1.42
C PHE A 147 8.15 8.27 -1.83
N ALA A 148 8.32 9.29 -0.98
CA ALA A 148 9.35 10.29 -1.14
C ALA A 148 10.73 9.70 -0.84
N ARG A 149 11.76 10.28 -1.42
CA ARG A 149 13.15 10.08 -1.02
C ARG A 149 13.76 11.44 -0.70
N VAL A 150 14.59 11.49 0.34
CA VAL A 150 15.33 12.69 0.73
C VAL A 150 16.73 12.27 1.18
N ASP A 151 17.70 13.18 1.11
CA ASP A 151 19.03 12.97 1.65
C ASP A 151 19.21 13.73 2.98
N PRO A 152 19.31 13.04 4.13
CA PRO A 152 19.57 13.71 5.41
C PRO A 152 20.81 14.61 5.39
N THR A 153 21.81 14.29 4.56
CA THR A 153 23.07 15.03 4.47
C THR A 153 22.93 16.40 3.78
N ASP A 154 21.81 16.67 3.09
CA ASP A 154 21.49 18.02 2.57
C ASP A 154 21.49 19.08 3.68
N ALA A 155 21.27 18.65 4.93
CA ALA A 155 21.39 19.50 6.11
C ALA A 155 22.78 20.14 6.27
N ARG A 156 23.84 19.45 5.81
CA ARG A 156 25.24 19.88 5.90
C ARG A 156 25.66 20.74 4.70
N THR A 157 25.08 20.51 3.53
CA THR A 157 25.53 21.08 2.25
C THR A 157 24.64 22.19 1.70
N ILE A 158 23.33 22.16 1.98
CA ILE A 158 22.33 23.08 1.44
C ILE A 158 21.72 23.94 2.55
N GLY A 159 21.37 23.33 3.67
CA GLY A 159 20.87 24.03 4.85
C GLY A 159 20.13 23.10 5.80
N ALA A 160 20.16 23.42 7.10
CA ALA A 160 19.80 22.50 8.19
C ALA A 160 18.45 21.76 8.03
N ASP A 161 17.45 22.42 7.43
CA ASP A 161 16.09 21.88 7.26
C ASP A 161 15.77 21.46 5.81
N CYS A 162 16.74 21.39 4.91
CA CYS A 162 16.49 21.16 3.48
C CYS A 162 15.73 19.85 3.23
N ALA A 163 16.25 18.73 3.74
CA ALA A 163 15.62 17.41 3.64
C ALA A 163 14.23 17.36 4.32
N VAL A 164 14.09 18.02 5.46
CA VAL A 164 12.82 18.12 6.21
C VAL A 164 11.75 18.88 5.43
N ARG A 165 12.13 20.01 4.80
CA ARG A 165 11.24 20.79 3.94
C ARG A 165 10.84 20.02 2.70
N GLU A 166 11.77 19.29 2.09
CA GLU A 166 11.46 18.47 0.92
C GLU A 166 10.52 17.32 1.26
N LEU A 167 10.76 16.60 2.36
CA LEU A 167 9.84 15.56 2.83
C LEU A 167 8.43 16.14 3.07
N HIS A 168 8.35 17.27 3.77
CA HIS A 168 7.09 17.94 4.02
C HIS A 168 6.40 18.37 2.71
N ARG A 169 7.13 18.91 1.73
CA ARG A 169 6.61 19.29 0.41
C ARG A 169 6.10 18.06 -0.34
N ALA A 170 6.89 17.00 -0.40
CA ALA A 170 6.57 15.76 -1.09
C ALA A 170 5.29 15.12 -0.53
N VAL A 171 5.13 15.09 0.79
CA VAL A 171 3.92 14.52 1.39
C VAL A 171 2.72 15.46 1.23
N THR A 172 2.87 16.75 1.54
CA THR A 172 1.70 17.65 1.67
C THR A 172 1.26 18.33 0.38
N LEU A 173 2.16 18.47 -0.60
CA LEU A 173 1.85 19.11 -1.89
C LEU A 173 1.83 18.10 -3.04
N LEU A 174 2.72 17.10 -3.03
CA LEU A 174 2.75 16.09 -4.07
C LEU A 174 1.91 14.85 -3.73
N GLY A 175 1.48 14.69 -2.48
CA GLY A 175 0.67 13.54 -2.04
C GLY A 175 1.44 12.22 -1.94
N LEU A 176 2.77 12.25 -1.81
CA LEU A 176 3.56 11.05 -1.52
C LEU A 176 3.26 10.54 -0.10
N ARG A 177 3.20 9.22 0.07
CA ARG A 177 2.61 8.57 1.25
C ARG A 177 3.58 7.84 2.16
N GLY A 178 4.88 8.00 1.90
CA GLY A 178 5.94 7.36 2.69
C GLY A 178 7.29 7.97 2.40
N LEU A 179 8.32 7.44 3.04
CA LEU A 179 9.70 7.87 2.91
C LEU A 179 10.62 6.66 2.69
N LYS A 180 11.50 6.70 1.69
CA LYS A 180 12.63 5.76 1.56
C LYS A 180 13.91 6.46 1.97
N LEU A 181 14.69 5.80 2.82
CA LEU A 181 16.04 6.17 3.22
C LEU A 181 16.98 5.00 2.90
N HIS A 182 18.14 5.31 2.33
CA HIS A 182 19.15 4.32 1.96
C HIS A 182 20.51 4.73 2.52
N PRO A 183 20.83 4.39 3.80
CA PRO A 183 22.05 4.84 4.47
C PRO A 183 23.34 4.55 3.72
N LEU A 184 23.44 3.37 3.09
CA LEU A 184 24.62 2.98 2.31
C LEU A 184 24.76 3.80 1.01
N ALA A 185 23.74 3.84 0.15
CA ALA A 185 23.81 4.55 -1.13
C ALA A 185 23.87 6.09 -0.97
N GLN A 186 23.34 6.61 0.13
CA GLN A 186 23.36 8.05 0.46
C GLN A 186 24.53 8.41 1.41
N LEU A 187 25.42 7.46 1.70
CA LEU A 187 26.66 7.67 2.44
C LEU A 187 26.48 8.29 3.84
N PHE A 188 25.38 7.95 4.54
CA PHE A 188 25.13 8.39 5.92
C PHE A 188 25.01 7.20 6.89
N LEU A 189 25.54 6.03 6.52
CA LEU A 189 25.54 4.84 7.39
C LEU A 189 26.08 5.18 8.79
N ASP A 190 27.13 6.00 8.86
CA ASP A 190 27.77 6.47 10.10
C ASP A 190 27.05 7.61 10.83
N ASP A 191 26.03 8.19 10.21
CA ASP A 191 25.25 9.30 10.74
C ASP A 191 23.77 8.90 10.96
N ILE A 192 23.44 7.60 10.98
CA ILE A 192 22.04 7.15 11.20
C ILE A 192 21.49 7.69 12.53
N GLU A 193 22.32 7.70 13.57
CA GLU A 193 21.93 8.13 14.93
C GLU A 193 22.03 9.65 15.13
N ASP A 194 22.62 10.37 14.16
CA ASP A 194 22.86 11.80 14.25
C ASP A 194 21.57 12.63 14.10
N ASP A 195 21.65 13.89 14.55
CA ASP A 195 20.52 14.82 14.49
C ASP A 195 20.01 15.06 13.06
N ILE A 196 20.86 14.94 12.03
CA ILE A 196 20.44 15.10 10.62
C ILE A 196 19.39 14.06 10.21
N THR A 197 19.59 12.80 10.60
CA THR A 197 18.68 11.68 10.28
C THR A 197 17.47 11.75 11.21
N ARG A 198 17.72 12.05 12.49
CA ARG A 198 16.69 12.22 13.51
C ARG A 198 15.63 13.25 13.14
N ARG A 199 16.02 14.42 12.61
CA ARG A 199 15.07 15.46 12.17
C ARG A 199 14.16 14.98 11.03
N VAL A 200 14.70 14.21 10.09
CA VAL A 200 13.92 13.62 8.98
C VAL A 200 12.94 12.58 9.50
N VAL A 201 13.39 11.64 10.34
CA VAL A 201 12.53 10.60 10.93
C VAL A 201 11.46 11.20 11.83
N LYS A 202 11.81 12.21 12.65
CA LYS A 202 10.84 12.98 13.44
C LYS A 202 9.77 13.60 12.54
N LYS A 203 10.16 14.24 11.44
CA LYS A 203 9.20 14.86 10.50
C LYS A 203 8.29 13.81 9.85
N ALA A 204 8.81 12.65 9.45
CA ALA A 204 7.99 11.57 8.91
C ALA A 204 6.93 11.08 9.92
N GLY A 205 7.32 10.91 11.19
CA GLY A 205 6.40 10.58 12.28
C GLY A 205 5.32 11.64 12.50
N GLU A 206 5.67 12.94 12.50
CA GLU A 206 4.70 14.04 12.57
C GLU A 206 3.71 14.03 11.38
N LEU A 207 4.19 13.66 10.20
CA LEU A 207 3.38 13.54 8.99
C LEU A 207 2.55 12.25 8.93
N HIS A 208 2.77 11.32 9.87
CA HIS A 208 2.16 9.98 9.91
C HIS A 208 2.39 9.24 8.60
N VAL A 209 3.63 9.23 8.12
CA VAL A 209 4.02 8.46 6.93
C VAL A 209 5.07 7.41 7.31
N PRO A 210 4.96 6.17 6.80
CA PRO A 210 5.93 5.12 7.05
C PRO A 210 7.29 5.41 6.40
N ILE A 211 8.33 4.81 6.96
CA ILE A 211 9.71 4.95 6.51
C ILE A 211 10.26 3.58 6.15
N VAL A 212 10.72 3.39 4.92
CA VAL A 212 11.51 2.23 4.51
C VAL A 212 12.98 2.59 4.65
N PHE A 213 13.69 1.88 5.53
CA PHE A 213 15.14 1.94 5.60
C PHE A 213 15.74 0.79 4.79
N ASP A 214 16.63 1.11 3.86
CA ASP A 214 17.48 0.11 3.23
C ASP A 214 18.44 -0.49 4.27
N THR A 215 18.26 -1.77 4.61
CA THR A 215 19.11 -2.45 5.59
C THR A 215 19.87 -3.60 4.93
N ARG A 216 21.20 -3.50 4.92
CA ARG A 216 22.09 -4.50 4.29
C ARG A 216 22.73 -5.47 5.27
N ASN A 217 22.57 -5.21 6.58
CA ASN A 217 23.08 -6.05 7.66
C ASN A 217 22.44 -5.67 8.99
N ILE A 218 22.61 -6.55 9.98
CA ILE A 218 22.10 -6.34 11.34
C ILE A 218 22.69 -5.11 12.06
N ARG A 219 23.91 -4.68 11.71
CA ARG A 219 24.51 -3.47 12.29
C ARG A 219 23.68 -2.24 11.93
N THR A 220 23.15 -2.18 10.71
CA THR A 220 22.27 -1.08 10.28
C THR A 220 20.98 -1.06 11.12
N VAL A 221 20.38 -2.23 11.37
CA VAL A 221 19.17 -2.37 12.21
C VAL A 221 19.42 -1.87 13.63
N ARG A 222 20.56 -2.24 14.25
CA ARG A 222 20.94 -1.77 15.60
C ARG A 222 20.95 -0.25 15.69
N ARG A 223 21.51 0.42 14.69
CA ARG A 223 21.60 1.89 14.67
C ARG A 223 20.25 2.55 14.47
N ILE A 224 19.40 1.99 13.61
CA ILE A 224 18.03 2.47 13.45
C ILE A 224 17.25 2.27 14.76
N LYS A 225 17.41 1.13 15.45
CA LYS A 225 16.78 0.89 16.75
C LYS A 225 17.25 1.91 17.80
N ASN A 226 18.55 2.15 17.89
CA ASN A 226 19.12 3.18 18.77
C ASN A 226 18.56 4.58 18.48
N LEU A 227 18.45 4.95 17.21
CA LEU A 227 17.83 6.22 16.80
C LEU A 227 16.39 6.33 17.34
N ILE A 228 15.59 5.29 17.15
CA ILE A 228 14.18 5.27 17.61
C ILE A 228 14.08 5.29 19.13
N ASP A 229 14.94 4.57 19.86
CA ASP A 229 14.96 4.60 21.32
C ASP A 229 15.42 5.95 21.88
N GLY A 230 16.40 6.59 21.22
CA GLY A 230 16.80 7.96 21.51
C GLY A 230 15.67 8.96 21.27
N MET A 231 14.87 8.77 20.20
CA MET A 231 13.68 9.58 19.95
C MET A 231 12.60 9.36 21.02
N ARG A 232 12.34 8.13 21.48
CA ARG A 232 11.38 7.86 22.57
C ARG A 232 11.75 8.53 23.88
N SER A 233 13.05 8.60 24.16
CA SER A 233 13.57 9.20 25.40
C SER A 233 13.51 10.73 25.38
N ASP A 234 13.34 11.36 24.20
CA ASP A 234 13.17 12.81 24.06
C ASP A 234 11.68 13.19 24.01
N LYS A 235 11.24 13.94 25.02
CA LYS A 235 9.87 14.49 25.10
C LYS A 235 9.46 15.30 23.87
N SER A 236 10.41 15.94 23.18
CA SER A 236 10.14 16.71 21.95
C SER A 236 9.67 15.83 20.78
N CYS A 237 9.85 14.51 20.87
CA CYS A 237 9.49 13.53 19.85
C CYS A 237 8.22 12.74 20.21
N ALA A 238 7.55 13.02 21.33
CA ALA A 238 6.36 12.28 21.78
C ALA A 238 5.23 12.22 20.73
N ASN A 239 4.96 13.32 20.03
CA ASN A 239 3.96 13.33 18.96
C ASN A 239 4.46 12.67 17.66
N SER A 240 5.76 12.71 17.40
CA SER A 240 6.32 12.06 16.20
C SER A 240 6.32 10.55 16.34
N ILE A 241 6.65 10.02 17.53
CA ILE A 241 6.84 8.58 17.72
C ILE A 241 5.52 7.79 17.58
N THR A 242 4.39 8.40 17.94
CA THR A 242 3.07 7.78 17.76
C THR A 242 2.75 7.52 16.30
N GLY A 243 3.17 8.42 15.41
CA GLY A 243 3.01 8.32 13.96
C GLY A 243 4.14 7.57 13.25
N THR A 244 5.25 7.27 13.92
CA THR A 244 6.40 6.59 13.31
C THR A 244 6.10 5.12 13.01
N ARG A 245 6.38 4.68 11.79
CA ARG A 245 6.43 3.28 11.37
C ARG A 245 7.67 3.06 10.51
N ILE A 246 8.42 2.00 10.78
CA ILE A 246 9.69 1.67 10.14
C ILE A 246 9.61 0.30 9.49
N VAL A 247 9.88 0.23 8.19
CA VAL A 247 10.12 -1.01 7.46
C VAL A 247 11.64 -1.20 7.34
N LEU A 248 12.14 -2.33 7.83
CA LEU A 248 13.51 -2.78 7.65
C LEU A 248 13.60 -3.58 6.34
N ALA A 249 14.22 -3.01 5.32
CA ALA A 249 14.26 -3.64 4.01
C ALA A 249 15.13 -4.92 3.99
N HIS A 250 14.77 -5.86 3.13
CA HIS A 250 15.46 -7.13 2.90
C HIS A 250 15.62 -8.02 4.14
N SER A 251 14.83 -7.78 5.19
CA SER A 251 15.07 -8.39 6.50
C SER A 251 16.54 -8.30 6.93
N ALA A 252 17.13 -7.13 6.66
CA ALA A 252 18.52 -6.82 6.91
C ALA A 252 19.54 -7.83 6.34
N MET A 253 19.17 -8.60 5.31
CA MET A 253 19.94 -9.73 4.78
C MET A 253 20.36 -10.75 5.85
N THR A 254 19.63 -10.81 6.97
CA THR A 254 19.95 -11.63 8.15
C THR A 254 18.67 -12.22 8.77
N PRO A 255 17.90 -13.01 8.00
CA PRO A 255 16.54 -13.44 8.37
C PRO A 255 16.46 -14.26 9.66
N GLY A 256 17.56 -14.91 10.07
CA GLY A 256 17.64 -15.70 11.31
C GLY A 256 18.26 -14.98 12.51
N ASP A 257 18.68 -13.71 12.38
CA ASP A 257 19.36 -13.01 13.46
C ASP A 257 18.38 -12.68 14.60
N THR A 258 18.75 -13.08 15.82
CA THR A 258 17.92 -12.91 17.02
C THR A 258 17.58 -11.43 17.30
N PHE A 259 18.49 -10.51 17.03
CA PHE A 259 18.30 -9.08 17.25
C PHE A 259 17.30 -8.48 16.26
N LEU A 260 17.24 -9.00 15.03
CA LEU A 260 16.22 -8.59 14.06
C LEU A 260 14.83 -8.89 14.62
N HIS A 261 14.62 -10.12 15.09
CA HIS A 261 13.32 -10.53 15.64
C HIS A 261 12.98 -9.79 16.93
N ASP A 262 13.95 -9.58 17.83
CA ASP A 262 13.74 -8.75 19.03
C ASP A 262 13.36 -7.30 18.67
N THR A 263 13.90 -6.79 17.56
CA THR A 263 13.51 -5.47 17.03
C THR A 263 12.09 -5.49 16.45
N LEU A 264 11.66 -6.57 15.80
CA LEU A 264 10.32 -6.69 15.22
C LEU A 264 9.20 -6.86 16.26
N MET A 265 9.53 -7.22 17.50
CA MET A 265 8.58 -7.21 18.62
C MET A 265 8.08 -5.80 18.97
N ASP A 266 8.84 -4.78 18.58
CA ASP A 266 8.46 -3.39 18.77
C ASP A 266 7.42 -2.96 17.72
N PRO A 267 6.26 -2.40 18.13
CA PRO A 267 5.15 -2.13 17.22
C PRO A 267 5.46 -1.08 16.13
N VAL A 268 6.54 -0.30 16.30
CA VAL A 268 7.00 0.66 15.29
C VAL A 268 7.66 -0.04 14.10
N PHE A 269 8.17 -1.26 14.28
CA PHE A 269 8.95 -1.96 13.28
C PHE A 269 8.15 -3.06 12.56
N CYS A 270 8.49 -3.24 11.30
CA CYS A 270 8.17 -4.38 10.46
C CYS A 270 9.34 -4.61 9.49
N THR A 271 9.31 -5.73 8.77
CA THR A 271 10.32 -6.11 7.79
C THR A 271 9.66 -6.51 6.47
N GLU A 272 10.43 -6.67 5.41
CA GLU A 272 9.94 -7.16 4.12
C GLU A 272 10.84 -8.22 3.47
N THR A 273 10.29 -8.95 2.50
CA THR A 273 10.85 -10.20 1.96
C THR A 273 11.79 -10.05 0.76
N SER A 274 11.96 -8.84 0.22
CA SER A 274 12.78 -8.64 -0.98
C SER A 274 14.23 -9.08 -0.76
N GLY A 275 14.82 -9.68 -1.78
CA GLY A 275 16.16 -10.27 -1.69
C GLY A 275 16.26 -11.58 -0.88
N LEU A 276 15.20 -12.04 -0.21
CA LEU A 276 15.19 -13.36 0.46
C LEU A 276 14.87 -14.48 -0.55
N HIS A 277 15.63 -15.58 -0.48
CA HIS A 277 15.47 -16.72 -1.38
C HIS A 277 15.69 -18.06 -0.67
N GLY A 278 15.15 -19.14 -1.23
CA GLY A 278 15.39 -20.49 -0.72
C GLY A 278 15.12 -20.63 0.79
N GLN A 279 16.15 -20.99 1.55
CA GLN A 279 16.06 -21.26 2.99
C GLN A 279 15.91 -20.00 3.86
N ASP A 280 16.18 -18.81 3.30
CA ASP A 280 16.03 -17.55 4.04
C ASP A 280 14.59 -17.29 4.49
N LEU A 281 13.63 -17.68 3.64
CA LEU A 281 12.21 -17.50 3.87
C LEU A 281 11.70 -18.36 5.05
N PRO A 282 11.87 -19.70 5.05
CA PRO A 282 11.54 -20.53 6.21
C PRO A 282 12.19 -20.04 7.51
N VAL A 283 13.46 -19.62 7.44
CA VAL A 283 14.20 -19.12 8.62
C VAL A 283 13.55 -17.86 9.19
N LEU A 284 13.21 -16.88 8.33
CA LEU A 284 12.53 -15.66 8.77
C LEU A 284 11.19 -15.98 9.45
N MET A 285 10.35 -16.76 8.78
CA MET A 285 8.98 -17.03 9.24
C MET A 285 8.98 -17.83 10.54
N LYS A 286 9.81 -18.88 10.62
CA LYS A 286 9.92 -19.72 11.82
C LYS A 286 10.43 -18.93 13.03
N ALA A 287 11.48 -18.12 12.84
CA ALA A 287 12.02 -17.32 13.93
C ALA A 287 11.04 -16.23 14.40
N ALA A 288 10.24 -15.65 13.49
CA ALA A 288 9.17 -14.72 13.84
C ALA A 288 8.06 -15.42 14.66
N GLN A 289 7.62 -16.60 14.24
CA GLN A 289 6.59 -17.37 14.94
C GLN A 289 7.04 -17.82 16.34
N GLU A 290 8.26 -18.32 16.49
CA GLU A 290 8.78 -18.82 17.76
C GLU A 290 8.88 -17.71 18.83
N ARG A 291 9.13 -16.47 18.41
CA ARG A 291 9.33 -15.32 19.30
C ARG A 291 8.06 -14.54 19.60
N ASP A 292 7.06 -14.61 18.72
CA ASP A 292 5.81 -13.84 18.86
C ASP A 292 4.70 -14.59 19.62
N THR A 293 5.07 -15.24 20.72
CA THR A 293 4.23 -16.17 21.49
C THR A 293 3.25 -15.58 22.52
N PRO A 294 3.16 -14.26 22.84
CA PRO A 294 2.07 -13.78 23.68
C PRO A 294 0.71 -13.89 22.97
N PRO A 295 -0.37 -14.26 23.68
CA PRO A 295 -1.70 -14.30 23.09
C PRO A 295 -2.10 -12.91 22.58
N GLY A 296 -2.28 -12.78 21.26
CA GLY A 296 -2.76 -11.57 20.59
C GLY A 296 -1.77 -10.88 19.65
N ASN A 297 -0.49 -11.29 19.63
CA ASN A 297 0.45 -10.80 18.62
C ASN A 297 0.49 -11.80 17.45
N GLN A 298 0.29 -11.30 16.23
CA GLN A 298 0.32 -12.11 15.02
C GLN A 298 1.63 -11.84 14.31
N TRP A 299 2.57 -12.79 14.36
CA TRP A 299 3.90 -12.66 13.75
C TRP A 299 3.85 -12.21 12.28
N SER A 300 2.83 -12.68 11.55
CA SER A 300 2.61 -12.34 10.15
C SER A 300 2.29 -10.86 9.93
N SER A 301 1.85 -10.12 10.94
CA SER A 301 1.60 -8.66 10.89
C SER A 301 2.88 -7.82 10.79
N ARG A 302 4.05 -8.43 11.00
CA ARG A 302 5.36 -7.75 10.98
C ARG A 302 6.13 -7.95 9.69
N ILE A 303 5.59 -8.71 8.73
CA ILE A 303 6.30 -9.09 7.51
C ILE A 303 5.48 -8.62 6.31
N LEU A 304 6.13 -7.91 5.39
CA LEU A 304 5.52 -7.45 4.14
C LEU A 304 6.16 -8.16 2.95
N PHE A 305 5.38 -8.39 1.91
CA PHE A 305 5.90 -8.80 0.62
C PHE A 305 6.59 -7.62 -0.08
N GLY A 306 7.78 -7.84 -0.64
CA GLY A 306 8.53 -6.86 -1.42
C GLY A 306 9.39 -7.52 -2.47
N THR A 307 9.65 -6.83 -3.59
CA THR A 307 10.45 -7.36 -4.71
C THR A 307 11.81 -6.68 -4.88
N ASP A 308 11.97 -5.43 -4.45
CA ASP A 308 13.15 -4.61 -4.76
C ASP A 308 13.50 -4.63 -6.28
N TYR A 309 12.47 -4.67 -7.13
CA TYR A 309 12.65 -4.58 -8.57
C TYR A 309 13.09 -3.14 -8.93
N SER A 310 14.06 -2.96 -9.83
CA SER A 310 14.60 -3.93 -10.79
C SER A 310 15.93 -4.59 -10.44
N TYR A 311 16.36 -4.55 -9.17
CA TYR A 311 17.61 -5.20 -8.76
C TYR A 311 17.47 -6.71 -8.62
N PHE A 312 16.32 -7.19 -8.16
CA PHE A 312 16.01 -8.61 -8.07
C PHE A 312 14.80 -8.97 -8.95
N SER A 313 14.78 -10.21 -9.46
CA SER A 313 13.77 -10.66 -10.42
C SER A 313 12.93 -11.84 -9.94
N LEU A 314 13.55 -12.97 -9.55
CA LEU A 314 12.82 -14.24 -9.35
C LEU A 314 12.44 -14.58 -7.90
N HIS A 315 13.16 -14.07 -6.90
CA HIS A 315 12.91 -14.37 -5.48
C HIS A 315 11.47 -14.04 -5.01
N ALA A 316 10.79 -13.11 -5.68
CA ALA A 316 9.38 -12.82 -5.43
C ALA A 316 8.47 -14.03 -5.69
N ALA A 317 8.77 -14.84 -6.72
CA ALA A 317 8.06 -16.08 -6.99
C ALA A 317 8.36 -17.14 -5.92
N ASP A 318 9.61 -17.24 -5.44
CA ASP A 318 9.96 -18.12 -4.32
C ASP A 318 9.20 -17.75 -3.04
N THR A 319 9.07 -16.46 -2.76
CA THR A 319 8.30 -15.95 -1.62
C THR A 319 6.85 -16.37 -1.72
N ILE A 320 6.19 -16.07 -2.84
CA ILE A 320 4.78 -16.45 -3.05
C ILE A 320 4.61 -17.97 -2.95
N LEU A 321 5.47 -18.76 -3.61
CA LEU A 321 5.36 -20.23 -3.59
C LEU A 321 5.68 -20.83 -2.22
N HIS A 322 6.56 -20.22 -1.43
CA HIS A 322 6.76 -20.63 -0.04
C HIS A 322 5.49 -20.40 0.76
N LEU A 323 4.85 -19.24 0.66
CA LEU A 323 3.59 -18.96 1.36
C LEU A 323 2.46 -19.92 0.95
N LEU A 324 2.49 -20.45 -0.27
CA LEU A 324 1.53 -21.43 -0.77
C LEU A 324 1.94 -22.90 -0.49
N SER A 325 3.11 -23.14 0.12
CA SER A 325 3.67 -24.48 0.31
C SER A 325 3.17 -25.17 1.58
N ARG A 326 3.39 -26.49 1.65
CA ARG A 326 3.16 -27.31 2.86
C ARG A 326 4.08 -26.94 4.02
N ASP A 327 5.23 -26.37 3.71
CA ASP A 327 6.22 -25.93 4.71
C ASP A 327 5.86 -24.58 5.34
N PHE A 328 4.89 -23.86 4.78
CA PHE A 328 4.42 -22.63 5.39
C PHE A 328 3.62 -22.93 6.66
N ILE A 329 4.11 -22.40 7.76
CA ILE A 329 3.57 -22.58 9.11
C ILE A 329 2.28 -21.78 9.38
N GLY A 330 1.91 -20.84 8.52
CA GLY A 330 0.73 -19.99 8.66
C GLY A 330 -0.47 -20.47 7.83
N GLY A 331 -1.63 -19.83 8.04
CA GLY A 331 -2.84 -20.10 7.27
C GLY A 331 -3.12 -19.04 6.19
N PRO A 332 -4.24 -19.15 5.45
CA PRO A 332 -4.64 -18.18 4.42
C PRO A 332 -4.66 -16.72 4.91
N SER A 333 -5.06 -16.47 6.15
CA SER A 333 -5.04 -15.11 6.72
C SER A 333 -3.62 -14.57 6.88
N ASP A 334 -2.64 -15.40 7.27
CA ASP A 334 -1.24 -14.98 7.36
C ASP A 334 -0.65 -14.71 5.98
N ILE A 335 -1.01 -15.53 4.98
CA ILE A 335 -0.64 -15.32 3.57
C ILE A 335 -1.14 -13.94 3.11
N GLN A 336 -2.43 -13.65 3.31
CA GLN A 336 -2.99 -12.36 2.91
C GLN A 336 -2.35 -11.17 3.65
N ARG A 337 -2.03 -11.32 4.94
CA ARG A 337 -1.35 -10.26 5.70
C ARG A 337 -0.01 -9.92 5.10
N ILE A 338 0.81 -10.95 4.87
CA ILE A 338 2.15 -10.80 4.30
C ILE A 338 2.07 -10.26 2.87
N LEU A 339 1.20 -10.84 2.03
CA LEU A 339 1.11 -10.48 0.62
C LEU A 339 0.55 -9.09 0.37
N GLY A 340 -0.34 -8.57 1.21
CA GLY A 340 -0.98 -7.28 0.91
C GLY A 340 -1.50 -6.47 2.09
N GLU A 341 -2.11 -7.10 3.10
CA GLU A 341 -2.81 -6.35 4.15
C GLU A 341 -1.87 -5.42 4.93
N ASN A 342 -0.69 -5.92 5.32
CA ASN A 342 0.27 -5.13 6.08
C ASN A 342 0.76 -3.90 5.31
N ALA A 343 1.02 -4.05 4.00
CA ALA A 343 1.47 -2.94 3.16
C ALA A 343 0.35 -1.90 2.95
N LEU A 344 -0.89 -2.35 2.80
CA LEU A 344 -2.03 -1.44 2.73
C LEU A 344 -2.22 -0.71 4.07
N LEU A 345 -2.22 -1.42 5.21
CA LEU A 345 -2.28 -0.84 6.57
C LEU A 345 -1.16 0.19 6.81
N LEU A 346 0.03 -0.08 6.29
CA LEU A 346 1.18 0.82 6.41
C LEU A 346 0.98 2.11 5.59
N ALA A 347 0.37 2.00 4.40
CA ALA A 347 0.17 3.11 3.46
C ALA A 347 -1.24 3.74 3.52
N GLN A 348 -2.04 3.40 4.53
CA GLN A 348 -3.49 3.66 4.64
C GLN A 348 -3.92 5.12 4.79
N LYS A 349 -2.99 6.07 4.71
CA LYS A 349 -3.34 7.48 4.69
C LYS A 349 -4.08 7.79 3.38
N VAL A 350 -5.37 8.11 3.49
CA VAL A 350 -6.17 8.61 2.37
C VAL A 350 -5.39 9.75 1.70
N PHE A 351 -5.26 9.66 0.38
CA PHE A 351 -4.56 10.65 -0.41
C PHE A 351 -5.20 12.03 -0.21
N VAL A 352 -4.40 13.05 0.10
CA VAL A 352 -4.84 14.45 0.20
C VAL A 352 -3.65 15.33 -0.16
N THR A 353 -3.83 16.28 -1.09
CA THR A 353 -2.93 17.42 -1.27
C THR A 353 -3.57 18.68 -0.70
N ARG A 354 -2.76 19.63 -0.22
CA ARG A 354 -3.29 20.81 0.48
C ARG A 354 -4.27 21.61 -0.38
N GLY A 355 -5.54 21.62 0.02
CA GLY A 355 -6.55 22.57 -0.42
C GLY A 355 -7.86 22.34 0.32
N PRO A 356 -8.38 23.28 1.13
CA PRO A 356 -9.70 23.15 1.71
C PRO A 356 -10.75 23.36 0.61
N SER A 357 -11.25 22.28 0.02
CA SER A 357 -12.60 22.31 -0.55
C SER A 357 -13.57 22.49 0.62
N ARG A 358 -14.54 23.41 0.47
CA ARG A 358 -15.57 23.71 1.49
C ARG A 358 -16.88 22.95 1.25
N ARG A 359 -16.85 21.92 0.39
CA ARG A 359 -18.06 21.16 0.09
C ARG A 359 -18.56 20.45 1.35
N ARG A 360 -19.85 20.60 1.63
CA ARG A 360 -20.50 19.83 2.69
C ARG A 360 -20.51 18.36 2.26
N PRO A 361 -20.15 17.40 3.15
CA PRO A 361 -20.31 15.99 2.87
C PRO A 361 -21.74 15.69 2.45
N ARG A 362 -21.90 14.82 1.45
CA ARG A 362 -23.21 14.27 1.04
C ARG A 362 -23.09 12.77 0.90
N GLN A 363 -24.11 12.04 1.33
CA GLN A 363 -24.19 10.58 1.18
C GLN A 363 -25.44 10.21 0.38
N VAL A 364 -25.27 9.32 -0.59
CA VAL A 364 -26.35 8.66 -1.30
C VAL A 364 -26.29 7.16 -0.99
N ALA A 365 -27.42 6.55 -0.68
CA ALA A 365 -27.55 5.12 -0.44
C ALA A 365 -28.47 4.49 -1.49
N PHE A 366 -28.09 3.30 -1.96
CA PHE A 366 -28.78 2.55 -2.99
C PHE A 366 -28.76 1.05 -2.64
N ARG A 367 -29.88 0.34 -2.82
CA ARG A 367 -29.93 -1.11 -2.60
C ARG A 367 -29.44 -1.82 -3.87
N ASP A 368 -28.25 -2.41 -3.80
CA ASP A 368 -27.61 -3.03 -4.97
C ASP A 368 -27.66 -4.56 -4.92
N ASP A 369 -28.81 -5.11 -5.31
CA ASP A 369 -29.04 -6.57 -5.30
C ASP A 369 -28.28 -7.32 -6.40
N ARG A 370 -27.78 -6.64 -7.44
CA ARG A 370 -27.21 -7.26 -8.64
C ARG A 370 -25.88 -6.66 -9.11
N ASN A 371 -25.19 -5.88 -8.27
CA ASN A 371 -23.99 -5.10 -8.62
C ASN A 371 -24.21 -4.05 -9.72
N GLN A 372 -25.45 -3.80 -10.13
CA GLN A 372 -25.75 -2.86 -11.21
C GLN A 372 -25.54 -1.41 -10.76
N GLY A 373 -25.81 -1.12 -9.48
CA GLY A 373 -25.61 0.21 -8.92
C GLY A 373 -24.12 0.59 -8.87
N LEU A 374 -23.28 -0.31 -8.36
CA LEU A 374 -21.83 -0.11 -8.35
C LEU A 374 -21.28 0.04 -9.77
N ASP A 375 -21.70 -0.83 -10.68
CA ASP A 375 -21.24 -0.79 -12.07
C ASP A 375 -21.60 0.51 -12.79
N GLY A 376 -22.87 0.93 -12.68
CA GLY A 376 -23.36 2.17 -13.27
C GLY A 376 -22.63 3.39 -12.71
N PHE A 377 -22.44 3.42 -11.40
CA PHE A 377 -21.71 4.49 -10.72
C PHE A 377 -20.24 4.56 -11.14
N GLU A 378 -19.52 3.44 -11.18
CA GLU A 378 -18.13 3.42 -11.63
C GLU A 378 -18.00 3.89 -13.08
N ASN A 379 -18.91 3.45 -13.95
CA ASN A 379 -18.94 3.88 -15.35
C ASN A 379 -19.14 5.40 -15.47
N LEU A 380 -19.99 5.98 -14.62
CA LEU A 380 -20.20 7.43 -14.54
C LEU A 380 -18.95 8.17 -14.07
N LEU A 381 -18.33 7.74 -12.97
CA LEU A 381 -17.10 8.37 -12.49
C LEU A 381 -16.00 8.31 -13.54
N PHE A 382 -15.87 7.17 -14.21
CA PHE A 382 -14.86 6.97 -15.23
C PHE A 382 -15.16 7.66 -16.55
N SER A 383 -16.43 7.98 -16.88
CA SER A 383 -16.72 8.87 -18.00
C SER A 383 -16.20 10.29 -17.73
N LEU A 384 -16.32 10.80 -16.50
CA LEU A 384 -15.77 12.10 -16.11
C LEU A 384 -14.24 12.17 -16.25
N VAL A 385 -13.55 11.05 -16.01
CA VAL A 385 -12.09 10.93 -16.18
C VAL A 385 -11.71 10.79 -17.66
N ARG A 386 -12.51 10.03 -18.42
CA ARG A 386 -12.33 9.86 -19.87
C ARG A 386 -12.42 11.20 -20.59
N ASP A 387 -13.40 12.02 -20.20
CA ASP A 387 -13.69 13.32 -20.82
C ASP A 387 -12.74 14.44 -20.34
N GLU A 388 -11.67 14.07 -19.62
CA GLU A 388 -10.57 14.93 -19.16
C GLU A 388 -10.94 16.04 -18.16
N HIS A 389 -12.16 16.04 -17.62
CA HIS A 389 -12.55 17.00 -16.57
C HIS A 389 -11.91 16.67 -15.22
N TRP A 390 -11.80 15.37 -14.93
CA TRP A 390 -11.28 14.86 -13.68
C TRP A 390 -10.09 13.91 -13.91
N ASP A 391 -9.25 13.79 -12.90
CA ASP A 391 -8.18 12.81 -12.81
C ASP A 391 -8.38 11.94 -11.56
N VAL A 392 -8.01 10.66 -11.63
CA VAL A 392 -7.98 9.80 -10.44
C VAL A 392 -6.62 10.01 -9.77
N SER A 393 -6.60 10.59 -8.59
CA SER A 393 -5.37 10.80 -7.82
C SER A 393 -5.05 9.66 -6.86
N SER A 394 -6.05 8.90 -6.40
CA SER A 394 -5.84 7.64 -5.68
C SER A 394 -7.06 6.73 -5.75
N LEU A 395 -6.81 5.43 -5.55
CA LEU A 395 -7.81 4.42 -5.20
C LEU A 395 -7.30 3.72 -3.94
N ASP A 396 -7.99 3.88 -2.82
CA ASP A 396 -7.58 3.37 -1.51
C ASP A 396 -8.62 2.39 -0.98
N LEU A 397 -8.24 1.12 -0.88
CA LEU A 397 -9.15 0.06 -0.42
C LEU A 397 -9.41 0.17 1.08
N ILE A 398 -10.62 -0.15 1.49
CA ILE A 398 -10.97 -0.26 2.91
C ILE A 398 -10.57 -1.65 3.39
N ILE A 399 -9.72 -1.69 4.40
CA ILE A 399 -9.32 -2.95 5.04
C ILE A 399 -10.28 -3.19 6.21
N PRO A 400 -10.98 -4.34 6.26
CA PRO A 400 -11.79 -4.73 7.39
C PRO A 400 -10.99 -4.65 8.69
N SER A 401 -11.62 -4.20 9.79
CA SER A 401 -10.93 -4.16 11.08
C SER A 401 -10.43 -5.55 11.49
N GLN A 402 -9.22 -5.61 12.07
CA GLN A 402 -8.55 -6.85 12.48
C GLN A 402 -9.42 -7.75 13.40
N ARG A 403 -10.40 -7.17 14.11
CA ARG A 403 -11.34 -7.91 14.97
C ARG A 403 -12.35 -8.76 14.19
N VAL A 404 -12.67 -8.39 12.95
CA VAL A 404 -13.61 -9.15 12.10
C VAL A 404 -12.91 -10.33 11.42
N LEU A 405 -11.58 -10.33 11.37
CA LEU A 405 -10.77 -11.38 10.76
C LEU A 405 -10.40 -12.48 11.77
N THR A 406 -11.39 -13.03 12.47
CA THR A 406 -11.23 -14.37 13.07
C THR A 406 -11.17 -15.41 11.94
N SER A 407 -10.42 -16.50 12.15
CA SER A 407 -10.01 -17.54 11.18
C SER A 407 -11.10 -18.24 10.36
N SER A 408 -12.37 -17.86 10.53
CA SER A 408 -13.55 -18.44 9.89
C SER A 408 -14.25 -17.51 8.88
N ASN A 409 -13.83 -16.24 8.76
CA ASN A 409 -14.50 -15.26 7.89
C ASN A 409 -13.87 -15.19 6.49
N VAL A 410 -13.74 -16.33 5.81
CA VAL A 410 -13.75 -16.31 4.34
C VAL A 410 -15.15 -15.83 3.97
N SER A 411 -15.27 -14.65 3.36
CA SER A 411 -16.55 -14.19 2.85
C SER A 411 -17.11 -15.27 1.94
N LEU A 412 -18.16 -15.98 2.40
CA LEU A 412 -18.77 -17.08 1.66
C LEU A 412 -19.25 -16.63 0.27
N MET A 413 -19.49 -15.33 0.07
CA MET A 413 -19.95 -14.76 -1.18
C MET A 413 -18.83 -14.45 -2.18
N THR A 414 -17.65 -14.02 -1.75
CA THR A 414 -16.58 -13.56 -2.66
C THR A 414 -15.33 -14.44 -2.64
N LYS A 415 -15.15 -15.27 -1.61
CA LYS A 415 -13.93 -16.03 -1.30
C LYS A 415 -12.64 -15.18 -1.38
N THR A 416 -12.76 -13.87 -1.22
CA THR A 416 -11.64 -12.94 -1.01
C THR A 416 -11.24 -13.00 0.46
N ILE A 417 -9.94 -13.01 0.72
CA ILE A 417 -9.40 -13.03 2.08
C ILE A 417 -8.92 -11.62 2.40
N GLY A 418 -9.32 -11.07 3.55
CA GLY A 418 -8.71 -9.90 4.20
C GLY A 418 -8.86 -8.52 3.51
N VAL A 419 -9.16 -8.45 2.21
CA VAL A 419 -9.27 -7.18 1.47
C VAL A 419 -10.61 -7.11 0.75
N ASP A 420 -11.40 -6.08 1.06
CA ASP A 420 -12.65 -5.79 0.36
C ASP A 420 -12.37 -4.90 -0.84
N THR A 421 -12.62 -5.41 -2.05
CA THR A 421 -12.44 -4.66 -3.30
C THR A 421 -13.67 -3.84 -3.68
N ASP A 422 -14.81 -4.07 -3.02
CA ASP A 422 -16.07 -3.37 -3.30
C ASP A 422 -16.27 -2.16 -2.37
N SER A 423 -15.34 -1.93 -1.44
CA SER A 423 -15.34 -0.81 -0.51
C SER A 423 -14.02 -0.06 -0.58
N TYR A 424 -14.05 1.19 -1.03
CA TYR A 424 -12.86 1.98 -1.32
C TYR A 424 -13.12 3.49 -1.24
N VAL A 425 -12.03 4.26 -1.15
CA VAL A 425 -12.02 5.72 -1.30
C VAL A 425 -11.31 6.05 -2.60
N LEU A 426 -12.02 6.66 -3.53
CA LEU A 426 -11.46 7.21 -4.75
C LEU A 426 -11.20 8.70 -4.54
N THR A 427 -9.98 9.17 -4.78
CA THR A 427 -9.72 10.62 -4.80
C THR A 427 -9.73 11.11 -6.24
N LEU A 428 -10.63 12.05 -6.52
CA LEU A 428 -10.76 12.71 -7.80
C LEU A 428 -10.20 14.13 -7.70
N ARG A 429 -9.47 14.56 -8.74
CA ARG A 429 -8.94 15.92 -8.84
C ARG A 429 -9.41 16.60 -10.11
N SER A 430 -10.06 17.75 -9.96
CA SER A 430 -10.49 18.58 -11.08
C SER A 430 -9.27 19.15 -11.81
N ARG A 431 -9.24 19.02 -13.15
CA ARG A 431 -8.14 19.57 -13.95
C ARG A 431 -8.21 21.09 -14.09
N SER A 432 -9.41 21.67 -14.12
CA SER A 432 -9.64 23.10 -14.31
C SER A 432 -9.44 23.89 -13.01
N GLU A 433 -9.96 23.36 -11.90
CA GLU A 433 -10.03 24.08 -10.62
C GLU A 433 -8.96 23.61 -9.62
N GLY A 434 -8.34 22.46 -9.88
CA GLY A 434 -7.40 21.83 -8.95
C GLY A 434 -8.08 21.33 -7.67
N GLU A 435 -9.42 21.36 -7.61
CA GLU A 435 -10.20 20.87 -6.47
C GLU A 435 -10.04 19.36 -6.29
N GLU A 436 -9.88 18.91 -5.05
CA GLU A 436 -9.85 17.50 -4.68
C GLU A 436 -11.12 17.10 -3.95
N VAL A 437 -11.71 15.99 -4.42
CA VAL A 437 -12.92 15.40 -3.88
C VAL A 437 -12.65 13.92 -3.60
N HIS A 438 -13.12 13.44 -2.45
CA HIS A 438 -13.03 12.04 -2.07
C HIS A 438 -14.40 11.41 -2.18
N VAL A 439 -14.46 10.34 -2.95
CA VAL A 439 -15.66 9.57 -3.22
C VAL A 439 -15.50 8.25 -2.50
N TRP A 440 -16.28 8.08 -1.45
CA TRP A 440 -16.24 6.95 -0.56
C TRP A 440 -17.34 5.97 -0.91
N VAL A 441 -16.94 4.81 -1.44
CA VAL A 441 -17.82 3.71 -1.81
C VAL A 441 -17.76 2.67 -0.70
N ARG A 442 -18.91 2.28 -0.15
CA ARG A 442 -18.98 1.23 0.87
C ARG A 442 -20.12 0.28 0.60
N ARG A 443 -19.78 -1.01 0.60
CA ARG A 443 -20.77 -2.08 0.55
C ARG A 443 -21.06 -2.61 1.94
N ARG A 444 -22.32 -2.57 2.36
CA ARG A 444 -22.78 -3.13 3.63
C ARG A 444 -23.30 -4.56 3.45
N SER A 445 -23.34 -5.31 4.55
CA SER A 445 -23.77 -6.72 4.57
C SER A 445 -25.24 -6.94 4.16
N ASP A 446 -26.07 -5.90 4.23
CA ASP A 446 -27.48 -5.90 3.83
C ASP A 446 -27.70 -5.54 2.34
N ARG A 447 -26.63 -5.59 1.53
CA ARG A 447 -26.58 -5.18 0.12
C ARG A 447 -26.84 -3.70 -0.10
N LEU A 448 -26.76 -2.88 0.95
CA LEU A 448 -26.80 -1.44 0.80
C LEU A 448 -25.42 -0.95 0.33
N LEU A 449 -25.43 -0.23 -0.78
CA LEU A 449 -24.28 0.46 -1.32
C LEU A 449 -24.42 1.94 -0.95
N THR A 450 -23.37 2.49 -0.34
CA THR A 450 -23.34 3.92 0.03
C THR A 450 -22.21 4.62 -0.68
N PHE A 451 -22.48 5.85 -1.09
CA PHE A 451 -21.57 6.74 -1.79
C PHE A 451 -21.52 8.05 -1.03
N ALA A 452 -20.42 8.33 -0.37
CA ALA A 452 -20.23 9.61 0.30
C ALA A 452 -19.20 10.45 -0.45
N VAL A 453 -19.59 11.66 -0.84
CA VAL A 453 -18.69 12.63 -1.47
C VAL A 453 -18.28 13.63 -0.42
N THR A 454 -16.98 13.78 -0.22
CA THR A 454 -16.41 14.66 0.81
C THR A 454 -15.25 15.49 0.26
N SER A 455 -15.05 16.68 0.83
CA SER A 455 -13.88 17.53 0.57
C SER A 455 -12.65 17.12 1.38
N GLY A 456 -11.45 17.44 0.92
CA GLY A 456 -10.18 17.17 1.63
C GLY A 456 -10.02 17.76 3.04
N TYR A 457 -10.86 18.70 3.48
CA TYR A 457 -10.84 19.18 4.88
C TYR A 457 -11.42 18.16 5.86
N ASN A 458 -12.45 17.41 5.45
CA ASN A 458 -13.20 16.49 6.32
C ASN A 458 -12.56 15.10 6.38
N THR A 459 -11.63 14.79 5.48
CA THR A 459 -10.97 13.48 5.41
C THR A 459 -10.00 13.20 6.55
N ARG A 460 -9.61 14.23 7.33
CA ARG A 460 -8.86 14.02 8.58
C ARG A 460 -9.62 13.12 9.58
N GLY A 461 -10.95 13.01 9.46
CA GLY A 461 -11.79 12.09 10.24
C GLY A 461 -12.02 10.70 9.62
N ILE A 462 -11.59 10.46 8.38
CA ILE A 462 -11.62 9.13 7.74
C ILE A 462 -10.43 8.27 8.24
N GLY A 463 -9.49 8.88 8.98
CA GLY A 463 -8.36 8.19 9.59
C GLY A 463 -8.77 7.31 10.76
N GLY A 464 -8.49 6.02 10.65
CA GLY A 464 -8.41 5.09 11.76
C GLY A 464 -9.61 4.16 11.90
N SER A 465 -10.79 4.64 12.28
CA SER A 465 -11.85 3.74 12.79
C SER A 465 -12.41 2.75 11.76
N GLU A 466 -12.49 3.13 10.48
CA GLU A 466 -13.02 2.26 9.40
C GLU A 466 -11.95 1.59 8.54
N LEU A 467 -10.69 1.99 8.70
CA LEU A 467 -9.53 1.37 8.07
C LEU A 467 -8.82 0.35 8.99
N GLY A 468 -9.33 0.11 10.19
CA GLY A 468 -8.88 -0.95 11.10
C GLY A 468 -8.37 -0.54 12.48
N LEU A 469 -8.62 0.69 12.95
CA LEU A 469 -8.36 1.15 14.34
C LEU A 469 -9.68 1.25 15.15
N PRO A 470 -9.64 1.33 16.50
CA PRO A 470 -10.82 1.16 17.35
C PRO A 470 -11.87 2.28 17.24
N GLU A 471 -13.10 1.90 17.57
CA GLU A 471 -14.34 2.69 17.61
C GLU A 471 -14.23 3.98 18.42
N SER A 472 -14.09 5.11 17.72
CA SER A 472 -14.92 6.27 18.00
C SER A 472 -15.77 6.48 16.76
N GLU A 473 -17.09 6.28 16.85
CA GLU A 473 -18.02 6.70 15.79
C GLU A 473 -17.64 8.12 15.35
N SER A 474 -17.02 8.25 14.18
CA SER A 474 -16.53 9.55 13.75
C SER A 474 -17.77 10.43 13.57
N LEU A 475 -17.74 11.65 14.09
CA LEU A 475 -18.82 12.62 13.89
C LEU A 475 -19.20 12.74 12.40
N LEU A 476 -18.27 12.44 11.50
CA LEU A 476 -18.49 12.35 10.07
C LEU A 476 -19.49 11.25 9.70
N LEU A 477 -19.39 10.04 10.27
CA LEU A 477 -20.33 8.95 9.97
C LEU A 477 -21.74 9.27 10.41
N LYS A 478 -21.89 9.80 11.62
CA LYS A 478 -23.19 10.26 12.12
C LYS A 478 -23.75 11.36 11.22
N ALA A 479 -22.93 12.33 10.85
CA ALA A 479 -23.34 13.40 9.93
C ALA A 479 -23.69 12.89 8.52
N LEU A 480 -23.00 11.87 8.01
CA LEU A 480 -23.32 11.25 6.72
C LEU A 480 -24.64 10.48 6.80
N ASP A 481 -24.86 9.71 7.87
CA ASP A 481 -26.07 8.93 8.07
C ASP A 481 -27.30 9.83 8.28
N GLU A 482 -27.18 10.92 9.03
CA GLU A 482 -28.25 11.92 9.24
C GLU A 482 -28.67 12.65 7.96
N HIS A 483 -27.80 12.69 6.94
CA HIS A 483 -28.02 13.39 5.67
C HIS A 483 -27.97 12.47 4.46
N THR A 484 -28.27 11.17 4.66
CA THR A 484 -28.30 10.19 3.57
C THR A 484 -29.55 10.36 2.71
N ILE A 485 -29.34 10.53 1.40
CA ILE A 485 -30.38 10.50 0.38
C ILE A 485 -30.51 9.06 -0.12
N TYR A 486 -31.73 8.52 -0.17
CA TYR A 486 -31.98 7.19 -0.72
C TYR A 486 -32.39 7.29 -2.19
N ALA A 487 -31.57 6.72 -3.07
CA ALA A 487 -31.90 6.60 -4.48
C ALA A 487 -32.76 5.36 -4.73
N ASP A 488 -33.83 5.50 -5.50
CA ASP A 488 -34.73 4.40 -5.88
C ASP A 488 -34.26 3.63 -7.13
N SER A 489 -33.30 4.20 -7.87
CA SER A 489 -32.78 3.67 -9.13
C SER A 489 -31.31 4.03 -9.34
N SER A 490 -30.63 3.29 -10.22
CA SER A 490 -29.24 3.57 -10.60
C SER A 490 -29.08 4.92 -11.31
N ASP A 491 -30.11 5.36 -12.03
CA ASP A 491 -30.10 6.65 -12.73
C ASP A 491 -30.23 7.81 -11.74
N ALA A 492 -31.16 7.71 -10.76
CA ALA A 492 -31.29 8.69 -9.68
C ALA A 492 -30.00 8.78 -8.83
N LEU A 493 -29.37 7.64 -8.55
CA LEU A 493 -28.06 7.61 -7.90
C LEU A 493 -27.00 8.38 -8.71
N SER A 494 -26.93 8.13 -10.01
CA SER A 494 -25.95 8.77 -10.90
C SER A 494 -26.16 10.29 -10.96
N GLN A 495 -27.42 10.72 -11.08
CA GLN A 495 -27.77 12.13 -11.08
C GLN A 495 -27.36 12.83 -9.79
N GLU A 496 -27.68 12.26 -8.62
CA GLU A 496 -27.33 12.86 -7.32
C GLU A 496 -25.81 12.97 -7.11
N VAL A 497 -25.06 11.99 -7.62
CA VAL A 497 -23.60 12.02 -7.58
C VAL A 497 -23.05 13.14 -8.47
N LEU A 498 -23.54 13.27 -9.71
CA LEU A 498 -23.13 14.36 -10.63
C LEU A 498 -23.44 15.74 -10.05
N GLU A 499 -24.64 15.92 -9.49
CA GLU A 499 -25.03 17.16 -8.81
C GLU A 499 -24.10 17.47 -7.63
N THR A 500 -23.71 16.44 -6.88
CA THR A 500 -22.77 16.58 -5.76
C THR A 500 -21.33 16.89 -6.23
N LEU A 501 -20.92 16.36 -7.38
CA LEU A 501 -19.65 16.69 -8.03
C LEU A 501 -19.66 18.06 -8.71
N GLY A 502 -20.83 18.69 -8.88
CA GLY A 502 -20.96 20.00 -9.53
C GLY A 502 -20.72 19.94 -11.04
N THR A 503 -20.94 18.76 -11.63
CA THR A 503 -20.84 18.52 -13.07
C THR A 503 -22.26 18.43 -13.63
N GLN A 504 -22.72 19.49 -14.29
CA GLN A 504 -23.97 19.50 -15.06
C GLN A 504 -23.68 19.55 -16.56
#